data_AF-A0A382VAL4-F1
#
_entry.id   AF-A0A382VAL4-F1
#
_cell.length_a   1.000
_cell.length_b   1.000
_cell.length_c   1.000
_cell.angle_alpha   90.00
_cell.angle_beta   90.00
_cell.angle_gamma   90.00
#
_symmetry.space_group_name_H-M   'P 1'
#
loop_
_entity.id
_entity.type
_entity.pdbx_description
1 polymer ?
#
loop_
_entity_poly.entity_id
_entity_poly.type
_entity_poly.pdbx_seq_one_letter_code
_entity_poly.pdbx_strand_id
1 'polypeptide(L)'
;FPLGWRQSMDILVLTRNAITSSLIGSSNPQFEGPSTVGPVGIGQLTGEIAVADAGIDAKIITLVTLAATLSLSLAILNILPIPALDGGRIFFVLVEIVRRGKKISPEREGLVHFVGFALLIGLISVISVQDVTRIVRGESFF
;
A
#
# COMPACT_ATOMS: atom_id res chain seq x y z
N PHE A 1 6.61 3.98 38.13
CA PHE A 1 7.76 3.54 37.31
C PHE A 1 7.65 2.14 36.66
N PRO A 2 7.00 1.09 37.22
CA PRO A 2 7.03 -0.26 36.62
C PRO A 2 6.02 -0.51 35.48
N LEU A 3 5.06 0.40 35.25
CA LEU A 3 3.99 0.24 34.25
C LEU A 3 4.43 0.59 32.82
N GLY A 4 5.29 1.61 32.66
CA GLY A 4 5.78 2.03 31.35
C GLY A 4 6.72 1.01 30.71
N TRP A 5 7.52 0.30 31.52
CA TRP A 5 8.39 -0.77 31.04
C TRP A 5 7.59 -1.94 30.43
N ARG A 6 6.46 -2.30 31.05
CA ARG A 6 5.57 -3.33 30.53
C ARG A 6 4.90 -2.88 29.24
N GLN A 7 4.40 -1.64 29.19
CA GLN A 7 3.84 -1.06 27.96
C GLN A 7 4.84 -0.98 26.81
N SER A 8 6.10 -0.61 27.06
CA SER A 8 7.14 -0.62 26.03
C SER A 8 7.42 -2.03 25.53
N MET A 9 7.46 -3.03 26.41
CA MET A 9 7.65 -4.42 26.01
C MET A 9 6.44 -4.95 25.22
N ASP A 10 5.23 -4.54 25.58
CA ASP A 10 4.01 -4.92 24.87
C ASP A 10 3.98 -4.30 23.45
N ILE A 11 4.36 -3.02 23.31
CA ILE A 11 4.47 -2.35 22.00
C ILE A 11 5.52 -3.05 21.11
N LEU A 12 6.65 -3.48 21.69
CA LEU A 12 7.70 -4.18 20.95
C LEU A 12 7.26 -5.57 20.49
N VAL A 13 6.54 -6.31 21.35
CA VAL A 13 6.00 -7.62 20.99
C VAL A 13 4.91 -7.49 19.93
N LEU A 14 4.03 -6.50 20.03
CA LEU A 14 3.00 -6.22 19.02
C LEU A 14 3.61 -5.83 17.67
N THR A 15 4.64 -4.98 17.69
CA THR A 15 5.36 -4.55 16.48
C THR A 15 6.06 -5.74 15.81
N ARG A 16 6.73 -6.58 16.60
CA ARG A 16 7.38 -7.80 16.09
C ARG A 16 6.35 -8.72 15.46
N ASN A 17 5.25 -8.98 16.15
CA ASN A 17 4.20 -9.88 15.67
C ASN A 17 3.55 -9.34 14.39
N ALA A 18 3.32 -8.02 14.28
CA ALA A 18 2.81 -7.34 13.08
C ALA A 18 3.75 -7.45 11.86
N ILE A 19 5.06 -7.39 12.07
CA ILE A 19 6.04 -7.54 10.99
C ILE A 19 6.09 -8.99 10.53
N THR A 20 6.12 -9.96 11.45
CA THR A 20 6.09 -11.38 11.08
C THR A 20 4.77 -11.79 10.42
N SER A 21 3.63 -11.21 10.84
CA SER A 21 2.32 -11.49 10.23
C SER A 21 2.21 -10.87 8.83
N SER A 22 2.82 -9.71 8.61
CA SER A 22 2.92 -9.07 7.29
C SER A 22 3.80 -9.85 6.31
N LEU A 23 4.83 -10.54 6.80
CA LEU A 23 5.79 -11.27 5.95
C LEU A 23 5.36 -12.72 5.62
N ILE A 24 4.63 -13.39 6.51
CA ILE A 24 4.29 -14.83 6.36
C ILE A 24 2.91 -15.03 5.72
N GLY A 25 2.13 -13.97 5.53
CA GLY A 25 0.75 -14.07 5.02
C GLY A 25 -0.17 -14.57 6.14
N SER A 26 -0.62 -13.62 6.96
CA SER A 26 -1.51 -13.88 8.10
C SER A 26 -2.94 -14.13 7.65
N SER A 27 -3.55 -15.25 8.06
CA SER A 27 -4.98 -15.56 7.89
C SER A 27 -5.90 -14.77 8.84
N ASN A 28 -5.45 -13.59 9.27
CA ASN A 28 -6.09 -12.78 10.30
C ASN A 28 -6.58 -11.50 9.60
N PRO A 29 -7.90 -11.24 9.54
CA PRO A 29 -8.48 -10.19 8.69
C PRO A 29 -8.04 -8.76 9.03
N GLN A 30 -7.40 -8.56 10.19
CA GLN A 30 -6.81 -7.28 10.58
C GLN A 30 -5.41 -7.03 9.96
N PHE A 31 -4.80 -8.05 9.37
CA PHE A 31 -3.49 -8.00 8.70
C PHE A 31 -3.57 -8.48 7.24
N GLU A 32 -4.77 -8.77 6.74
CA GLU A 32 -5.02 -8.80 5.31
C GLU A 32 -4.66 -7.40 4.81
N GLY A 33 -3.62 -7.32 3.96
CA GLY A 33 -3.31 -6.09 3.24
C GLY A 33 -4.61 -5.52 2.67
N PRO A 34 -4.73 -4.19 2.59
CA PRO A 34 -6.00 -3.47 2.46
C PRO A 34 -6.92 -4.29 1.58
N SER A 35 -8.05 -4.74 2.17
CA SER A 35 -9.17 -5.32 1.41
C SER A 35 -9.27 -4.50 0.13
N THR A 36 -9.39 -5.15 -1.02
CA THR A 36 -9.12 -4.59 -2.35
C THR A 36 -10.09 -3.45 -2.66
N VAL A 37 -9.86 -2.33 -1.99
CA VAL A 37 -10.60 -1.08 -2.00
C VAL A 37 -9.76 -0.25 -2.93
N GLY A 38 -10.23 -0.14 -4.17
CA GLY A 38 -9.54 0.66 -5.15
C GLY A 38 -9.52 2.14 -4.75
N PRO A 39 -8.85 2.97 -5.55
CA PRO A 39 -8.71 4.40 -5.26
C PRO A 39 -10.05 5.11 -4.97
N VAL A 40 -11.13 4.63 -5.60
CA VAL A 40 -12.49 5.17 -5.41
C VAL A 40 -13.03 4.83 -4.01
N GLY A 41 -12.85 3.60 -3.55
CA GLY A 41 -13.30 3.20 -2.22
C GLY A 41 -12.51 3.87 -1.08
N ILE A 42 -11.21 4.17 -1.28
CA ILE A 42 -10.42 4.94 -0.32
C ILE A 42 -10.96 6.38 -0.21
N GLY A 43 -11.36 6.97 -1.35
CA GLY A 43 -12.02 8.28 -1.40
C GLY A 43 -13.36 8.28 -0.65
N GLN A 44 -14.12 7.19 -0.73
CA GLN A 44 -15.36 7.04 0.00
C GLN A 44 -15.14 6.91 1.52
N LEU A 45 -14.19 6.07 1.94
CA LEU A 45 -13.82 5.92 3.37
C LEU A 45 -13.38 7.26 3.98
N THR A 46 -12.60 8.04 3.25
CA THR A 46 -12.22 9.40 3.69
C THR A 46 -13.44 10.33 3.78
N GLY A 47 -14.37 10.23 2.84
CA GLY A 47 -15.66 10.94 2.89
C GLY A 47 -16.52 10.56 4.10
N GLU A 48 -16.63 9.26 4.41
CA GLU A 48 -17.36 8.74 5.58
C GLU A 48 -16.77 9.25 6.89
N ILE A 49 -15.43 9.24 7.02
CA ILE A 49 -14.73 9.80 8.19
C ILE A 49 -15.00 11.32 8.32
N ALA A 50 -15.05 12.04 7.19
CA ALA A 50 -15.29 13.48 7.20
C ALA A 50 -16.72 13.83 7.67
N VAL A 51 -17.73 13.04 7.30
CA VAL A 51 -19.13 13.26 7.70
C VAL A 51 -19.52 12.56 8.99
N ALA A 52 -18.67 11.68 9.55
CA ALA A 52 -18.93 10.97 10.80
C ALA A 52 -19.26 11.93 11.95
N ASP A 53 -20.14 11.51 12.85
CA ASP A 53 -20.55 12.28 14.02
C ASP A 53 -19.51 12.14 15.16
N ALA A 54 -18.29 12.61 14.87
CA ALA A 54 -17.13 12.55 15.76
C ALA A 54 -16.53 13.95 15.96
N GLY A 55 -15.86 14.16 17.10
CA GLY A 55 -15.12 15.41 17.35
C GLY A 55 -14.00 15.62 16.33
N ILE A 56 -13.65 16.88 16.04
CA ILE A 56 -12.62 17.25 15.05
C ILE A 56 -11.29 16.55 15.36
N ASP A 57 -10.91 16.50 16.64
CA ASP A 57 -9.68 15.85 17.08
C ASP A 57 -9.66 14.35 16.73
N ALA A 58 -10.78 13.66 16.93
CA ALA A 58 -10.92 12.24 16.59
C ALA A 58 -10.88 12.03 15.07
N LYS A 59 -11.53 12.90 14.28
CA LYS A 59 -11.49 12.85 12.81
C LYS A 59 -10.07 13.00 12.28
N ILE A 60 -9.31 13.96 12.82
CA ILE A 60 -7.91 14.20 12.42
C ILE A 60 -7.06 12.97 12.74
N ILE A 61 -7.19 12.40 13.95
CA ILE A 61 -6.43 11.21 14.33
C ILE A 61 -6.72 10.03 13.38
N THR A 62 -8.00 9.80 13.06
CA THR A 62 -8.39 8.72 12.13
C THR A 62 -7.86 8.97 10.71
N LEU A 63 -7.97 10.19 10.19
CA LEU A 63 -7.44 10.54 8.87
C LEU A 63 -5.92 10.41 8.79
N VAL A 64 -5.19 10.85 9.82
CA VAL A 64 -3.73 10.70 9.91
C VAL A 64 -3.35 9.23 9.98
N THR A 65 -4.11 8.41 10.73
CA THR A 65 -3.87 6.97 10.83
C THR A 65 -4.10 6.27 9.49
N LEU A 66 -5.17 6.62 8.78
CA LEU A 66 -5.43 6.13 7.43
C LEU A 66 -4.30 6.53 6.46
N ALA A 67 -3.92 7.81 6.46
CA ALA A 67 -2.84 8.32 5.61
C ALA A 67 -1.49 7.66 5.92
N ALA A 68 -1.17 7.43 7.20
CA ALA A 68 0.04 6.73 7.63
C ALA A 68 0.05 5.28 7.13
N THR A 69 -1.09 4.60 7.21
CA THR A 69 -1.24 3.21 6.74
C THR A 69 -1.09 3.09 5.23
N LEU A 70 -1.73 4.01 4.48
CA LEU A 70 -1.58 4.09 3.02
C LEU A 70 -0.15 4.42 2.62
N SER A 71 0.48 5.40 3.29
CA SER A 71 1.87 5.80 3.04
C SER A 71 2.85 4.65 3.27
N LEU A 72 2.70 3.90 4.37
CA LEU A 72 3.53 2.72 4.64
C LEU A 72 3.34 1.65 3.57
N SER A 73 2.09 1.40 3.15
CA SER A 73 1.78 0.44 2.09
C SER A 73 2.41 0.85 0.75
N LEU A 74 2.32 2.14 0.40
CA LEU A 74 2.96 2.68 -0.81
C LEU A 74 4.49 2.62 -0.73
N ALA A 75 5.08 2.87 0.44
CA ALA A 75 6.52 2.74 0.65
C ALA A 75 6.99 1.29 0.41
N ILE A 76 6.26 0.30 0.91
CA ILE A 76 6.54 -1.12 0.67
C ILE A 76 6.41 -1.45 -0.82
N LEU A 77 5.31 -1.04 -1.47
CA LEU A 77 5.08 -1.28 -2.89
C LEU A 77 6.15 -0.62 -3.78
N ASN A 78 6.60 0.58 -3.43
CA ASN A 78 7.64 1.30 -4.17
C ASN A 78 9.03 0.66 -4.05
N ILE A 79 9.28 -0.19 -3.06
CA ILE A 79 10.55 -0.93 -2.93
C ILE A 79 10.55 -2.23 -3.76
N LEU A 80 9.37 -2.76 -4.09
CA LEU A 80 9.26 -3.98 -4.89
C LEU A 80 9.84 -3.78 -6.30
N PRO A 81 10.40 -4.83 -6.92
CA PRO A 81 10.99 -4.78 -8.26
C PRO A 81 9.90 -4.76 -9.35
N ILE A 82 8.95 -3.84 -9.25
CA ILE A 82 7.84 -3.68 -10.20
C ILE A 82 8.26 -2.63 -11.24
N PRO A 83 8.23 -2.98 -12.54
CA PRO A 83 8.44 -2.03 -13.63
C PRO A 83 7.47 -0.84 -13.50
N ALA A 84 7.97 0.38 -13.72
CA ALA A 84 7.29 1.68 -13.51
C ALA A 84 7.35 2.30 -12.10
N LEU A 85 7.72 1.55 -11.06
CA LEU A 85 7.95 2.10 -9.72
C LEU A 85 9.46 2.31 -9.44
N ASP A 86 9.75 3.06 -8.38
CA ASP A 86 11.12 3.40 -7.97
C ASP A 86 12.00 2.16 -7.73
N GLY A 87 11.44 1.11 -7.13
CA GLY A 87 12.10 -0.16 -6.86
C GLY A 87 12.45 -0.97 -8.12
N GLY A 88 11.72 -0.79 -9.22
CA GLY A 88 12.05 -1.39 -10.51
C GLY A 88 13.40 -0.89 -11.06
N ARG A 89 13.66 0.41 -10.93
CA ARG A 89 14.94 1.01 -11.33
C ARG A 89 16.09 0.54 -10.44
N ILE A 90 15.86 0.51 -9.12
CA ILE A 90 16.84 -0.02 -8.16
C ILE A 90 17.19 -1.48 -8.51
N PHE A 91 16.20 -2.30 -8.83
CA PHE A 91 16.40 -3.67 -9.25
C PHE A 91 17.23 -3.79 -10.54
N PHE A 92 16.94 -2.97 -11.57
CA PHE A 92 17.74 -2.96 -12.80
C PHE A 92 19.20 -2.60 -12.56
N VAL A 93 19.45 -1.59 -11.72
CA VAL A 93 20.82 -1.18 -11.33
C VAL A 93 21.52 -2.30 -10.55
N LEU A 94 20.83 -2.97 -9.63
CA LEU A 94 21.39 -4.13 -8.91
C LEU A 94 21.77 -5.27 -9.87
N VAL A 95 20.92 -5.57 -10.85
CA VAL A 95 21.20 -6.58 -11.88
C VAL A 95 22.40 -6.17 -12.74
N GLU A 96 22.54 -4.89 -13.08
CA GLU A 96 23.69 -4.37 -13.84
C GLU A 96 25.00 -4.53 -13.06
N ILE A 97 25.00 -4.22 -11.76
CA ILE A 97 26.15 -4.41 -10.86
C ILE A 97 26.54 -5.90 -10.82
N VAL A 98 25.56 -6.80 -10.64
CA VAL A 98 25.79 -8.26 -10.61
C VAL A 98 26.31 -8.80 -11.95
N ARG A 99 25.85 -8.25 -13.08
CA ARG A 99 26.32 -8.60 -14.44
C ARG A 99 27.66 -7.98 -14.85
N ARG A 100 28.44 -7.44 -13.90
CA ARG A 100 29.74 -6.79 -14.12
C ARG A 100 29.66 -5.52 -14.98
N GLY A 101 28.64 -4.69 -14.77
CA GLY A 101 28.53 -3.38 -15.42
C GLY A 101 28.16 -3.44 -16.90
N LYS A 102 27.60 -4.57 -17.38
CA LYS A 102 26.97 -4.62 -18.69
C LYS A 102 25.67 -3.82 -18.66
N LYS A 103 25.79 -2.53 -18.98
CA LYS A 103 24.68 -1.58 -19.13
C LYS A 103 23.55 -2.22 -19.93
N ILE A 104 22.38 -2.29 -19.31
CA ILE A 104 21.15 -2.53 -20.07
C ILE A 104 20.92 -1.24 -20.86
N SER A 105 20.65 -1.39 -22.16
CA SER A 105 20.39 -0.24 -23.04
C SER A 105 19.22 0.58 -22.48
N PRO A 106 19.35 1.91 -22.30
CA PRO A 106 18.29 2.77 -21.76
C PRO A 106 16.96 2.64 -22.50
N GLU A 107 16.99 2.32 -23.79
CA GLU A 107 15.82 2.06 -24.63
C GLU A 107 15.02 0.84 -24.16
N ARG A 108 15.70 -0.22 -23.69
CA ARG A 108 15.05 -1.44 -23.19
C ARG A 108 14.50 -1.25 -21.79
N GLU A 109 15.22 -0.53 -20.93
CA GLU A 109 14.73 -0.15 -19.60
C GLU A 109 13.48 0.74 -19.74
N GLY A 110 13.54 1.76 -20.59
CA GLY A 110 12.42 2.65 -20.87
C GLY A 110 11.20 1.91 -21.41
N LEU A 111 11.38 0.94 -22.32
CA LEU A 111 10.28 0.12 -22.82
C LEU A 111 9.63 -0.74 -21.72
N VAL A 112 10.44 -1.37 -20.86
CA VAL A 112 9.93 -2.19 -19.74
C VAL A 112 9.17 -1.33 -18.73
N HIS A 113 9.70 -0.15 -18.39
CA HIS A 113 9.01 0.80 -17.52
C HIS A 113 7.71 1.32 -18.16
N PHE A 114 7.71 1.63 -19.46
CA PHE A 114 6.51 2.08 -20.16
C PHE A 114 5.42 1.01 -20.20
N VAL A 115 5.79 -0.24 -20.54
CA VAL A 115 4.85 -1.37 -20.53
C VAL A 115 4.32 -1.63 -19.12
N GLY A 116 5.19 -1.62 -18.12
CA GLY A 116 4.79 -1.73 -16.71
C GLY A 116 3.82 -0.64 -16.29
N PHE A 117 4.08 0.60 -16.70
CA PHE A 117 3.23 1.76 -16.38
C PHE A 117 1.87 1.64 -17.06
N ALA A 118 1.85 1.28 -18.34
CA ALA A 118 0.62 1.07 -19.09
C ALA A 118 -0.24 -0.05 -18.48
N LEU A 119 0.39 -1.16 -18.06
CA LEU A 119 -0.30 -2.24 -17.36
C LEU A 119 -0.86 -1.79 -16.01
N LEU A 120 -0.09 -1.01 -15.25
CA LEU A 120 -0.51 -0.49 -13.95
C LEU A 120 -1.71 0.47 -14.09
N ILE A 121 -1.66 1.41 -15.03
CA ILE A 121 -2.79 2.31 -15.33
C ILE A 121 -3.99 1.51 -15.83
N GLY A 122 -3.78 0.49 -16.66
CA GLY A 122 -4.84 -0.42 -17.10
C GLY A 122 -5.51 -1.13 -15.92
N LEU A 123 -4.72 -1.68 -15.00
CA LEU A 123 -5.22 -2.35 -13.79
C LEU A 123 -6.00 -1.39 -12.88
N ILE A 124 -5.46 -0.18 -12.63
CA ILE A 124 -6.15 0.85 -11.86
C ILE A 124 -7.49 1.22 -12.52
N SER A 125 -7.52 1.33 -13.85
CA SER A 125 -8.74 1.65 -14.60
C SER A 125 -9.79 0.55 -14.45
N VAL A 126 -9.40 -0.72 -14.57
CA VAL A 126 -10.30 -1.87 -14.40
C VAL A 126 -10.88 -1.91 -12.98
N ILE A 127 -10.03 -1.76 -11.96
CA ILE A 127 -10.46 -1.75 -10.55
C ILE A 127 -11.39 -0.56 -10.29
N SER A 128 -11.07 0.62 -10.81
CA SER A 128 -11.90 1.82 -10.64
C SER A 128 -13.28 1.66 -11.29
N VAL A 129 -13.37 1.02 -12.46
CA VAL A 129 -14.66 0.70 -13.09
C VAL A 129 -15.44 -0.28 -12.23
N GLN A 130 -14.79 -1.30 -11.67
CA GLN A 130 -15.44 -2.24 -10.76
C GLN A 130 -15.98 -1.52 -9.51
N ASP A 131 -15.19 -0.67 -8.87
CA ASP A 131 -15.60 0.13 -7.71
C ASP A 131 -16.84 0.99 -8.04
N VAL A 132 -16.82 1.74 -9.15
CA VAL A 132 -17.95 2.58 -9.57
C VAL A 132 -19.19 1.73 -9.84
N THR A 133 -19.05 0.59 -10.53
CA THR A 133 -20.20 -0.29 -10.79
C THR A 133 -20.79 -0.88 -9.52
N ARG A 134 -19.97 -1.20 -8.51
CA ARG A 134 -20.44 -1.66 -7.19
C ARG A 134 -21.22 -0.57 -6.44
N ILE A 135 -20.71 0.66 -6.45
CA ILE A 135 -21.39 1.82 -5.86
C ILE A 135 -22.76 2.04 -6.51
N VAL A 136 -22.82 2.01 -7.84
CA VAL A 136 -24.09 2.21 -8.59
C VAL A 136 -25.09 1.08 -8.32
N ARG A 137 -24.61 -0.14 -8.06
CA ARG A 137 -25.45 -1.30 -7.72
C ARG A 137 -25.86 -1.36 -6.25
N GLY A 138 -25.28 -0.52 -5.39
CA GLY A 138 -25.55 -0.51 -3.95
C GLY A 138 -25.01 -1.73 -3.20
N GLU A 139 -24.02 -2.43 -3.75
CA GLU A 139 -23.36 -3.55 -3.08
C GLU A 139 -22.36 -3.02 -2.03
N SER A 140 -22.37 -3.59 -0.82
CA SER A 140 -21.42 -3.22 0.23
C SER A 140 -20.01 -3.69 -0.12
N PHE A 141 -19.00 -2.89 0.24
CA PHE A 141 -17.58 -3.25 0.10
C PHE A 141 -17.13 -4.37 1.06
N PHE A 142 -18.01 -4.78 1.98
CA PHE A 142 -17.82 -5.78 3.02
C PHE A 142 -18.96 -6.81 2.99
#